data_AF-A0A0E3NGP5-F1
#
_entry.id   AF-A0A0E3NGP5-F1
#
_cell.length_a   1.000
_cell.length_b   1.000
_cell.length_c   1.000
_cell.angle_alpha   90.00
_cell.angle_beta   90.00
_cell.angle_gamma   90.00
#
_symmetry.space_group_name_H-M   'P 1'
#
loop_
_entity.id
_entity.type
_entity.pdbx_description
1 polymer ?
#
loop_
_entity_poly.entity_id
_entity_poly.type
_entity_poly.pdbx_seq_one_letter_code
_entity_poly.pdbx_strand_id
1 'polypeptide(L)' 'MSLSLSENVKHIALAHNETWEKPVIFTPAFVGENMKLEFLLFNGIEKTVPYRDLSLDRCKYNIKMMS' A
#
# COMPACT_ATOMS: atom_id res chain seq x y z
N MET A 1 -16.83 -5.25 -5.25
CA MET A 1 -15.74 -6.25 -5.30
C MET A 1 -14.50 -5.61 -4.73
N SER A 2 -13.76 -6.30 -3.85
CA SER A 2 -12.58 -5.76 -3.16
C SER A 2 -11.28 -6.38 -3.69
N LEU A 3 -10.20 -5.59 -3.66
CA LEU A 3 -8.85 -6.06 -3.95
C LEU A 3 -8.43 -7.09 -2.88
N SER A 4 -8.02 -8.29 -3.28
CA SER A 4 -7.47 -9.26 -2.34
C SER A 4 -6.00 -8.90 -2.03
N LEU A 5 -5.73 -8.65 -0.75
CA LEU A 5 -4.40 -8.38 -0.22
C LEU A 5 -3.98 -9.52 0.68
N SER A 6 -2.68 -9.83 0.69
CA SER A 6 -2.11 -10.81 1.60
C SER A 6 -2.26 -10.36 3.07
N GLU A 7 -2.46 -11.31 3.98
CA GLU A 7 -2.72 -11.02 5.41
C GLU A 7 -1.65 -10.14 6.06
N ASN A 8 -0.39 -10.29 5.64
CA ASN A 8 0.75 -9.53 6.16
C ASN A 8 0.71 -8.03 5.84
N VAL A 9 -0.22 -7.55 5.01
CA VAL A 9 -0.35 -6.13 4.65
C VAL A 9 -1.69 -5.50 5.01
N LYS A 10 -2.63 -6.26 5.58
CA LYS A 10 -3.96 -5.72 5.92
C LYS A 10 -3.93 -4.75 7.10
N HIS A 11 -3.02 -4.97 8.05
CA HIS A 11 -2.86 -4.14 9.24
C HIS A 11 -1.36 -3.97 9.52
N ILE A 12 -0.80 -2.84 9.10
CA ILE A 12 0.59 -2.46 9.39
C ILE A 12 0.54 -1.28 10.34
N ALA A 13 1.17 -1.44 11.50
CA ALA A 13 1.44 -0.35 12.43
C ALA A 13 2.95 -0.21 12.53
N LEU A 14 3.45 1.03 12.37
CA LEU A 14 4.85 1.36 12.51
C LEU A 14 5.03 2.19 13.78
N ALA A 15 5.93 1.77 14.65
CA ALA A 15 6.43 2.61 15.73
C ALA A 15 7.26 3.78 15.17
N HIS A 16 7.55 4.76 16.02
CA HIS A 16 8.41 5.88 15.63
C HIS A 16 9.80 5.40 15.21
N ASN A 17 10.27 5.89 14.06
CA ASN A 17 11.50 5.51 13.35
C ASN A 17 11.55 4.04 12.92
N GLU A 18 10.42 3.34 12.85
CA GLU A 18 10.36 1.98 12.34
C GLU A 18 10.32 1.98 10.82
N THR A 19 10.97 0.99 10.21
CA THR A 19 10.91 0.73 8.77
C THR A 19 10.29 -0.62 8.52
N TRP A 20 9.38 -0.70 7.56
CA TRP A 20 8.82 -1.96 7.09
C TRP A 20 9.12 -2.15 5.62
N GLU A 21 9.63 -3.33 5.29
CA GLU A 21 9.97 -3.75 3.94
C GLU A 21 9.59 -5.21 3.74
N LYS A 22 8.52 -5.46 2.97
CA LYS A 22 8.12 -6.80 2.56
C LYS A 22 7.55 -6.78 1.14
N PRO A 23 7.61 -7.92 0.42
CA PRO A 23 6.92 -8.05 -0.86
C PRO A 23 5.41 -7.94 -0.66
N VAL A 24 4.76 -7.17 -1.54
CA VAL A 24 3.29 -7.06 -1.61
C VAL A 24 2.82 -7.77 -2.86
N ILE A 25 1.91 -8.72 -2.66
CA ILE A 25 1.28 -9.48 -3.74
C ILE A 25 -0.20 -9.15 -3.73
N PHE A 26 -0.72 -8.69 -4.86
CA PHE A 26 -2.13 -8.46 -5.06
C PHE A 26 -2.57 -9.11 -6.36
N THR A 27 -3.81 -9.57 -6.41
CA THR A 27 -4.43 -10.05 -7.65
C THR A 27 -5.62 -9.14 -7.95
N PRO A 28 -5.61 -8.41 -9.07
CA PRO A 28 -6.74 -7.59 -9.46
C PRO A 28 -7.95 -8.47 -9.77
N ALA A 29 -9.15 -8.02 -9.40
CA ALA A 29 -10.38 -8.78 -9.61
C ALA A 29 -10.84 -8.84 -11.08
N PHE A 30 -10.32 -7.95 -11.92
CA PHE A 30 -10.58 -7.88 -13.36
C PHE A 30 -9.38 -7.28 -14.08
N VAL A 31 -9.28 -7.52 -15.39
CA VAL A 31 -8.31 -6.86 -16.27
C VAL A 31 -8.92 -5.54 -16.76
N GLY A 32 -8.18 -4.45 -16.65
CA GLY A 32 -8.59 -3.14 -17.15
C GLY A 32 -7.45 -2.43 -17.87
N GLU A 33 -7.79 -1.47 -18.72
CA GLU A 33 -6.83 -0.58 -19.37
C GLU A 33 -6.43 0.56 -18.40
N ASN A 34 -5.16 0.97 -18.43
CA ASN A 34 -4.62 2.07 -17.62
C ASN A 34 -4.88 1.94 -16.11
N MET A 35 -4.86 0.72 -15.59
CA MET A 35 -4.99 0.50 -14.14
C MET A 35 -3.86 1.18 -13.38
N LYS A 36 -4.22 2.02 -12.42
CA LYS A 36 -3.30 2.69 -11.50
C LYS A 36 -3.30 1.99 -10.15
N LEU A 37 -2.11 1.77 -9.59
CA LEU A 37 -1.94 1.30 -8.22
C LEU A 37 -1.38 2.45 -7.36
N GLU A 38 -2.06 2.73 -6.26
CA GLU A 38 -1.69 3.78 -5.30
C GLU A 38 -1.54 3.18 -3.91
N PHE A 39 -0.48 3.58 -3.21
CA PHE A 39 -0.27 3.28 -1.80
C PHE A 39 -0.42 4.55 -0.99
N LEU A 40 -1.38 4.56 -0.07
CA LEU A 40 -1.68 5.69 0.79
C LEU A 40 -1.32 5.35 2.23
N LEU A 41 -0.41 6.13 2.81
CA LEU A 41 -0.04 6.04 4.21
C LEU A 41 -0.78 7.14 4.97
N PHE A 42 -1.61 6.78 5.95
CA PHE A 42 -2.31 7.74 6.80
C PHE A 42 -1.61 7.86 8.15
N ASN A 43 -1.60 9.07 8.70
CA ASN A 43 -1.24 9.23 10.11
C ASN A 43 -2.46 8.83 10.97
N GLY A 44 -2.26 8.31 12.18
CA GLY A 44 -3.34 7.78 13.01
C GLY A 44 -4.38 8.82 13.48
N ILE A 45 -4.12 10.11 13.27
CA ILE A 45 -4.92 11.24 13.76
C ILE A 45 -5.88 11.74 12.66
N GLU A 46 -5.37 12.00 11.46
CA GLU A 46 -6.11 12.47 10.29
C GLU A 46 -6.12 11.40 9.21
N LYS A 47 -7.27 10.74 9.06
CA LYS A 47 -7.48 9.63 8.12
C LYS A 47 -8.08 10.06 6.78
N THR A 48 -8.32 11.36 6.61
CA THR A 48 -8.93 11.96 5.41
C THR A 48 -7.89 12.40 4.39
N VAL A 49 -6.68 12.72 4.84
CA VAL A 49 -5.56 13.13 3.98
C VAL A 49 -4.39 12.17 4.20
N PRO A 50 -3.86 11.54 3.14
CA PRO A 50 -2.69 10.69 3.29
C PRO A 50 -1.47 11.54 3.69
N TYR A 51 -0.69 11.02 4.63
CA TYR A 51 0.62 11.56 4.98
C TYR A 51 1.63 11.37 3.85
N ARG A 52 1.52 10.26 3.09
CA ARG A 52 2.33 9.99 1.89
C ARG A 52 1.53 9.15 0.91
N ASP A 53 1.66 9.46 -0.38
CA ASP A 53 1.17 8.63 -1.48
C ASP A 53 2.32 8.17 -2.39
N LEU A 54 2.16 6.98 -2.98
CA LEU A 54 3.06 6.44 -4.00
C LEU A 54 2.23 5.84 -5.13
N SER A 55 2.37 6.40 -6.32
CA SER A 55 1.75 5.89 -7.55
C SER A 55 2.75 5.02 -8.31
N LEU A 56 2.34 3.81 -8.70
CA LEU A 56 3.20 2.87 -9.42
C LEU A 56 2.57 2.41 -10.75
N ASP A 57 3.41 2.19 -11.75
CA ASP A 57 3.07 1.94 -13.16
C ASP A 57 3.42 0.51 -13.67
N ARG A 58 3.90 -0.41 -12.81
CA ARG A 58 4.22 -1.82 -13.14
C ARG A 58 3.75 -2.81 -12.05
N CYS A 59 3.95 -4.12 -12.22
CA CYS A 59 3.28 -5.14 -11.39
C CYS A 59 4.17 -5.91 -10.38
N LYS A 60 5.41 -5.48 -10.11
CA LYS A 60 6.28 -6.14 -9.10
C LYS A 60 7.12 -5.11 -8.35
N TYR A 61 6.83 -4.90 -7.07
CA TYR A 61 7.54 -3.93 -6.24
C TYR A 61 7.79 -4.42 -4.82
N ASN A 62 8.93 -4.04 -4.29
CA ASN A 62 9.19 -4.03 -2.85
C ASN A 62 8.76 -2.66 -2.33
N ILE A 63 7.95 -2.65 -1.28
CA ILE A 63 7.45 -1.41 -0.70
C ILE A 63 8.22 -1.15 0.59
N LYS A 64 8.84 0.02 0.66
CA LYS A 64 9.50 0.52 1.86
C LYS A 64 8.68 1.63 2.47
N MET A 65 8.14 1.40 3.65
CA MET A 65 7.44 2.40 4.46
C MET A 65 8.29 2.81 5.65
N MET A 66 8.27 4.10 5.95
CA MET A 66 9.05 4.72 7.02
C MET A 66 8.12 5.69 7.76
N SER A 67 8.12 5.64 9.10
CA SER A 67 7.37 6.54 9.99
C SER A 67 8.07 7.87 10.19
#